data_AF-A0A8S3BU75-F1
#
_entry.id   AF-A0A8S3BU75-F1
#
_cell.length_a   1.000
_cell.length_b   1.000
_cell.length_c   1.000
_cell.angle_alpha   90.00
_cell.angle_beta   90.00
_cell.angle_gamma   90.00
#
_symmetry.space_group_name_H-M   'P 1'
#
loop_
_entity.id
_entity.type
_entity.pdbx_description
1 polymer ?
#
loop_
_entity_poly.entity_id
_entity_poly.type
_entity_poly.pdbx_seq_one_letter_code
_entity_poly.pdbx_strand_id
1 'polypeptide(L)' 'RNQHWLGLRIGDVEPNSPAESGGLLSEDVVLAVNGHSVENDDFFVILSFIQHELEDDQIRFLVLD' A
#
# COMPACT_ATOMS: atom_id res chain seq x y z
N ARG A 1 -18.09 1.33 -18.04
CA ARG A 1 -17.51 2.57 -17.48
C ARG A 1 -16.11 2.20 -17.02
N ASN A 2 -15.10 2.91 -17.52
CA ASN A 2 -13.71 2.46 -17.59
C ASN A 2 -13.15 2.11 -16.21
N GLN A 3 -12.67 0.88 -16.04
CA GLN A 3 -11.90 0.49 -14.86
C GLN A 3 -10.49 1.04 -15.03
N HIS A 4 -10.33 2.31 -14.65
CA HIS A 4 -9.02 2.83 -14.29
C HIS A 4 -8.71 2.17 -12.95
N TRP A 5 -7.72 1.28 -12.90
CA TRP A 5 -7.23 0.74 -11.65
C TRP A 5 -6.63 1.91 -10.87
N LEU A 6 -7.36 2.43 -9.89
CA LEU A 6 -6.89 3.48 -9.02
C LEU A 6 -6.66 2.78 -7.67
N GLY A 7 -5.41 2.69 -7.25
CA GLY A 7 -4.99 1.95 -6.07
C GLY A 7 -3.80 1.02 -6.32
N LEU A 8 -2.95 0.88 -5.30
CA LEU A 8 -1.79 -0.02 -5.30
C LEU A 8 -2.25 -1.41 -4.83
N ARG A 9 -2.12 -2.43 -5.67
CA ARG A 9 -2.38 -3.83 -5.29
C ARG A 9 -1.11 -4.51 -4.81
N ILE A 10 -1.18 -5.23 -3.70
CA ILE A 10 -0.07 -6.03 -3.18
C ILE A 10 0.10 -7.26 -4.08
N GLY A 11 1.28 -7.39 -4.70
CA GLY A 11 1.57 -8.51 -5.60
C GLY A 11 1.97 -9.78 -4.86
N ASP A 12 2.81 -9.64 -3.84
CA ASP A 12 3.27 -10.74 -2.99
C ASP A 12 3.71 -10.20 -1.62
N VAL A 13 3.76 -11.05 -0.62
CA VAL A 13 4.20 -10.73 0.74
C VAL A 13 5.34 -11.67 1.13
N GLU A 14 6.52 -11.11 1.38
CA GLU A 14 7.70 -11.89 1.72
C GLU A 14 7.56 -12.56 3.11
N PRO A 15 7.90 -13.85 3.25
CA PRO A 15 7.87 -14.53 4.55
C PRO A 15 8.83 -13.90 5.58
N ASN A 16 8.38 -13.81 6.82
CA ASN A 16 9.06 -13.15 7.95
C ASN A 16 9.29 -11.64 7.77
N SER A 17 8.59 -11.00 6.83
CA SER A 17 8.67 -9.55 6.63
C SER A 17 7.78 -8.78 7.64
N PRO A 18 8.03 -7.46 7.81
CA PRO A 18 7.09 -6.59 8.52
C PRO A 18 5.69 -6.59 7.89
N ALA A 19 5.58 -6.77 6.57
CA ALA A 19 4.31 -6.86 5.86
C ALA A 19 3.52 -8.10 6.29
N GLU A 20 4.15 -9.28 6.36
CA GLU A 20 3.53 -10.51 6.87
C GLU A 20 3.12 -10.36 8.34
N SER A 21 4.00 -9.80 9.17
CA SER A 21 3.71 -9.56 10.60
C SER A 21 2.58 -8.55 10.81
N GLY A 22 2.42 -7.62 9.86
CA GLY A 22 1.33 -6.64 9.81
C GLY A 22 0.00 -7.20 9.28
N GLY A 23 -0.02 -8.45 8.81
CA GLY A 23 -1.20 -9.13 8.32
C GLY A 23 -1.59 -8.79 6.88
N LEU A 24 -0.70 -8.17 6.10
CA LEU A 24 -0.93 -7.93 4.68
C LEU A 24 -0.96 -9.25 3.92
N LEU A 25 -1.81 -9.32 2.91
CA LEU A 25 -1.94 -10.47 2.03
C LEU A 25 -1.69 -10.06 0.57
N SER A 26 -1.37 -11.05 -0.26
CA SER A 26 -1.38 -10.84 -1.71
C SER A 26 -2.81 -10.52 -2.16
N GLU A 27 -2.90 -9.67 -3.18
CA GLU A 27 -4.14 -9.12 -3.76
C GLU A 27 -4.88 -8.05 -2.94
N ASP A 28 -4.45 -7.77 -1.69
CA ASP A 28 -4.92 -6.61 -0.93
C ASP A 28 -4.76 -5.32 -1.76
N VAL A 29 -5.76 -4.45 -1.70
CA VAL A 29 -5.73 -3.13 -2.34
C VAL A 29 -5.49 -2.04 -1.30
N VAL A 30 -4.41 -1.29 -1.45
CA VAL A 30 -4.07 -0.17 -0.56
C VAL A 30 -4.97 1.03 -0.87
N LEU A 31 -5.72 1.44 0.15
CA LEU A 31 -6.62 2.61 0.13
C LEU A 31 -5.97 3.83 0.77
N ALA A 32 -5.13 3.65 1.78
CA ALA A 32 -4.42 4.74 2.44
C ALA A 32 -3.06 4.32 2.99
N VAL A 33 -2.14 5.29 3.07
CA VAL A 33 -0.81 5.16 3.67
C VAL A 33 -0.69 6.20 4.79
N ASN A 34 -0.40 5.77 6.03
CA ASN A 34 -0.32 6.64 7.21
C ASN A 34 -1.53 7.58 7.40
N GLY A 35 -2.73 7.14 6.98
CA GLY A 35 -3.97 7.92 7.06
C GLY A 35 -4.23 8.85 5.87
N HIS A 36 -3.33 8.92 4.90
CA HIS A 36 -3.50 9.65 3.64
C HIS A 36 -4.11 8.72 2.58
N SER A 37 -5.31 9.05 2.07
CA SER A 37 -5.95 8.28 1.00
C SER A 37 -5.13 8.36 -0.28
N VAL A 38 -4.92 7.21 -0.92
CA VAL A 38 -4.19 7.05 -2.19
C VAL A 38 -5.06 6.45 -3.29
N GLU A 39 -6.38 6.37 -3.05
CA GLU A 39 -7.35 5.72 -3.93
C GLU A 39 -7.43 6.31 -5.34
N ASN A 40 -6.90 7.51 -5.56
CA ASN A 40 -6.91 8.17 -6.88
C ASN A 40 -5.51 8.56 -7.35
N ASP A 41 -4.47 8.12 -6.63
CA ASP A 41 -3.09 8.47 -6.95
C ASP A 41 -2.46 7.44 -7.89
N ASP A 42 -1.56 7.91 -8.73
CA ASP A 42 -0.78 7.04 -9.61
C ASP A 42 0.24 6.24 -8.80
N PHE A 43 0.53 5.03 -9.27
CA PHE A 43 1.51 4.11 -8.66
C PHE A 43 2.84 4.78 -8.28
N PHE A 44 3.40 5.60 -9.18
CA PHE A 44 4.67 6.29 -8.91
C PHE A 44 4.58 7.31 -7.78
N VAL A 45 3.45 8.02 -7.66
CA VAL A 45 3.21 8.98 -6.57
C VAL A 45 3.15 8.24 -5.24
N ILE A 46 2.41 7.12 -5.20
CA ILE A 46 2.26 6.28 -4.00
C ILE A 46 3.63 5.72 -3.58
N LEU A 47 4.44 5.23 -4.52
CA LEU A 47 5.78 4.73 -4.21
C LEU A 47 6.70 5.81 -3.65
N SER A 48 6.71 7.01 -4.25
CA SER A 48 7.49 8.13 -3.73
C SER A 48 7.05 8.53 -2.32
N PHE A 49 5.74 8.51 -2.05
CA PHE A 49 5.20 8.76 -0.72
C PHE A 49 5.69 7.71 0.28
N ILE A 50 5.51 6.42 -0.01
CA ILE A 50 5.98 5.32 0.85
C ILE A 50 7.49 5.44 1.11
N GLN A 51 8.30 5.68 0.08
CA GLN A 51 9.76 5.80 0.24
C GLN A 51 10.16 6.97 1.16
N HIS A 52 9.40 8.06 1.17
CA HIS A 52 9.63 9.19 2.06
C HIS A 52 9.20 8.88 3.50
N GLU A 53 8.08 8.20 3.67
CA GLU A 53 7.55 7.78 4.97
C GLU A 53 8.38 6.67 5.64
N LEU A 54 9.19 5.93 4.87
CA LEU A 54 10.14 4.93 5.39
C LEU A 54 11.32 5.54 6.17
N GLU A 55 11.41 6.87 6.27
CA GLU A 55 12.27 7.50 7.27
C GLU A 55 11.81 7.18 8.72
N ASP A 56 10.54 6.78 8.90
CA ASP A 56 10.01 6.25 10.16
C ASP A 56 10.07 4.71 10.21
N ASP A 57 10.37 4.13 11.39
CA ASP A 57 10.48 2.67 11.64
C ASP A 57 9.17 1.88 11.40
N GLN A 58 8.06 2.56 11.11
CA GLN A 58 6.73 1.98 10.97
C GLN A 58 5.94 2.69 9.86
N ILE A 59 5.27 1.90 9.02
CA ILE A 59 4.30 2.37 8.03
C ILE A 59 2.97 1.66 8.24
N ARG A 60 1.86 2.37 8.06
CA ARG A 60 0.50 1.81 8.20
C ARG A 60 -0.23 1.88 6.88
N PHE A 61 -0.85 0.77 6.51
CA PHE A 61 -1.73 0.68 5.35
C PHE A 61 -3.18 0.48 5.80
N LEU A 62 -4.10 1.20 5.17
CA LEU A 62 -5.50 0.80 5.14
C LEU A 62 -5.70 -0.01 3.85
N VAL A 63 -6.13 -1.25 3.98
CA VAL A 63 -6.31 -2.16 2.85
C VAL A 63 -7.75 -2.64 2.72
N LEU A 64 -8.07 -3.12 1.52
CA LEU A 64 -9.27 -3.89 1.22
C LEU A 64 -8.87 -5.29 0.76
N ASP A 65 -9.36 -6.30 1.48
CA ASP A 65 -9.25 -7.73 1.20
C ASP A 65 -10.11 -8.20 0.01
#